data_AF-I4DK49-F1
#
_entry.id   AF-I4DK49-F1
#
_cell.length_a   1.000
_cell.length_b   1.000
_cell.length_c   1.000
_cell.angle_alpha   90.00
_cell.angle_beta   90.00
_cell.angle_gamma   90.00
#
_symmetry.space_group_name_H-M   'P 1'
#
loop_
_entity.id
_entity.type
_entity.pdbx_description
1 polymer ?
#
loop_
_entity_poly.entity_id
_entity_poly.type
_entity_poly.pdbx_seq_one_letter_code
_entity_poly.pdbx_strand_id
1 'polypeptide(L)'
;MEGNSDDSDADYCGKNQNVDADSIKECAKGNKGTLLLKYYGDESAKGQYNYVPYLVINGEHRTRSNFMYKVCKIFTVTPPPCVEVLKSEEDNK
;
A
#
# COMPACT_ATOMS: atom_id res chain seq x y z
N MET A 1 11.69 -0.20 13.20
CA MET A 1 12.23 -1.19 12.25
C MET A 1 12.70 -0.41 11.03
N GLU A 2 14.00 -0.15 10.95
CA GLU A 2 14.65 0.25 9.71
C GLU A 2 15.03 -1.07 9.01
N GLY A 3 14.17 -1.53 8.10
CA GLY A 3 14.49 -2.67 7.24
C GLY A 3 15.22 -2.18 6.00
N ASN A 4 16.20 -2.93 5.53
CA ASN A 4 16.91 -2.67 4.28
C ASN A 4 16.12 -3.16 3.05
N SER A 5 14.94 -3.77 3.27
CA SER A 5 14.11 -4.42 2.27
C SER A 5 14.87 -5.52 1.50
N ASP A 6 15.64 -6.31 2.24
CA ASP A 6 16.47 -7.39 1.70
C ASP A 6 15.92 -8.78 2.04
N ASP A 7 16.65 -9.82 1.63
CA ASP A 7 16.27 -11.21 1.90
C ASP A 7 16.20 -11.52 3.40
N SER A 8 16.97 -10.84 4.25
CA SER A 8 16.95 -11.06 5.70
C SER A 8 15.69 -10.49 6.35
N ASP A 9 15.20 -9.36 5.84
CA ASP A 9 13.88 -8.82 6.21
C ASP A 9 12.76 -9.75 5.76
N ALA A 10 12.89 -10.35 4.57
CA ALA A 10 11.94 -11.33 4.05
C ALA A 10 11.90 -12.59 4.94
N ASP A 11 13.05 -13.08 5.40
CA ASP A 11 13.14 -14.22 6.32
C ASP A 11 12.50 -13.93 7.67
N TYR A 12 12.81 -12.77 8.25
CA TYR A 12 12.23 -12.32 9.52
C TYR A 12 10.71 -12.19 9.43
N CYS A 13 10.21 -11.50 8.40
CA CYS A 13 8.77 -11.31 8.20
C CYS A 13 8.07 -12.63 7.86
N GLY A 14 8.66 -13.47 7.00
CA GLY A 14 8.11 -14.77 6.61
C GLY A 14 7.89 -15.67 7.81
N LYS A 15 8.87 -15.75 8.72
CA LYS A 15 8.74 -16.48 9.99
C LYS A 15 7.60 -15.95 10.86
N ASN A 16 7.50 -14.63 11.01
CA ASN A 16 6.49 -13.99 11.85
C ASN A 16 5.07 -14.09 11.29
N GLN A 17 4.93 -14.19 9.96
CA GLN A 17 3.65 -14.27 9.26
C GLN A 17 3.27 -15.70 8.86
N ASN A 18 4.09 -16.70 9.20
CA ASN A 18 3.92 -18.09 8.78
C ASN A 18 3.81 -18.24 7.25
N VAL A 19 4.71 -17.56 6.55
CA VAL A 19 4.83 -17.56 5.07
C VAL A 19 6.18 -18.16 4.69
N ASP A 20 6.21 -18.96 3.63
CA ASP A 20 7.43 -19.52 3.05
C ASP A 20 8.22 -18.44 2.30
N ALA A 21 9.21 -17.86 2.99
CA ALA A 21 10.08 -16.83 2.44
C ALA A 21 11.02 -17.37 1.34
N ASP A 22 11.41 -18.65 1.39
CA ASP A 22 12.37 -19.21 0.44
C ASP A 22 11.75 -19.33 -0.96
N SER A 23 10.53 -19.86 -1.05
CA SER A 23 9.77 -19.89 -2.31
C SER A 23 9.51 -18.49 -2.87
N ILE A 24 9.28 -17.49 -2.01
CA ILE A 24 9.08 -16.10 -2.44
C ILE A 24 10.37 -15.50 -2.98
N LYS A 25 11.50 -15.67 -2.29
CA LYS A 25 12.82 -15.19 -2.73
C LYS A 25 13.24 -15.85 -4.04
N GLU A 26 12.99 -17.15 -4.20
CA GLU A 26 13.25 -17.86 -5.46
C GLU A 26 12.41 -17.27 -6.59
N CYS A 27 11.10 -17.04 -6.36
CA CYS A 27 10.23 -16.40 -7.34
C CYS A 27 10.72 -14.99 -7.70
N ALA A 28 11.12 -14.19 -6.71
CA ALA A 28 11.57 -12.81 -6.89
C ALA A 28 12.84 -12.71 -7.75
N LYS A 29 13.76 -13.66 -7.61
CA LYS A 29 15.02 -13.74 -8.38
C LYS A 29 14.86 -14.43 -9.74
N GLY A 30 13.74 -15.10 -9.96
CA GLY A 30 13.45 -15.82 -11.21
C GLY A 30 12.67 -15.02 -12.24
N ASN A 31 12.42 -15.65 -13.39
CA ASN A 31 11.68 -15.06 -14.51
C ASN A 31 10.28 -14.56 -14.12
N LYS A 32 9.60 -15.29 -13.22
CA LYS A 32 8.27 -14.90 -12.75
C LYS A 32 8.33 -13.56 -12.01
N GLY A 33 9.34 -13.34 -11.17
CA GLY A 33 9.59 -12.06 -10.50
C GLY A 33 9.79 -10.92 -11.51
N THR A 34 10.63 -11.13 -12.53
CA THR A 34 10.86 -10.14 -13.60
C THR A 34 9.58 -9.79 -14.36
N LEU A 35 8.77 -10.80 -14.71
CA LEU A 35 7.52 -10.60 -15.44
C LEU A 35 6.50 -9.82 -14.60
N LEU A 36 6.38 -10.14 -13.31
CA LEU A 36 5.50 -9.43 -12.39
C LEU A 36 5.96 -7.97 -12.20
N LEU A 37 7.27 -7.74 -12.03
CA LEU A 37 7.80 -6.38 -11.89
C LEU A 37 7.51 -5.53 -13.11
N LYS A 38 7.71 -6.07 -14.32
CA LYS A 38 7.35 -5.38 -15.57
C LYS A 38 5.85 -5.09 -15.63
N TYR A 39 5.02 -6.12 -15.42
CA TYR A 39 3.57 -5.99 -15.50
C TYR A 39 3.06 -4.87 -14.58
N TYR A 40 3.49 -4.83 -13.32
CA TYR A 40 3.07 -3.77 -12.40
C TYR A 40 3.71 -2.41 -12.68
N GLY A 41 4.89 -2.38 -13.31
CA GLY A 41 5.45 -1.15 -13.88
C GLY A 41 4.55 -0.57 -14.98
N ASP A 42 4.12 -1.41 -15.92
CA ASP A 42 3.21 -1.05 -17.01
C ASP A 42 1.83 -0.61 -16.47
N GLU A 43 1.26 -1.33 -15.50
CA GLU A 43 0.00 -0.95 -14.86
C GLU A 43 0.10 0.38 -14.10
N SER A 44 1.19 0.59 -13.36
CA SER A 44 1.40 1.82 -12.60
C SER A 44 1.57 3.02 -13.54
N ALA A 45 2.28 2.84 -14.66
CA ALA A 45 2.52 3.90 -15.64
C ALA A 45 1.21 4.45 -16.27
N LYS A 46 0.14 3.65 -16.32
CA LYS A 46 -1.19 4.12 -16.76
C LYS A 46 -1.75 5.24 -15.88
N GLY A 47 -1.31 5.32 -14.62
CA GLY A 47 -1.71 6.37 -13.68
C GLY A 47 -1.06 7.74 -13.92
N GLN A 48 -0.13 7.86 -14.88
CA GLN A 48 0.54 9.12 -15.25
C GLN A 48 1.07 9.93 -14.04
N TYR A 49 1.67 9.24 -13.06
CA TYR A 49 2.19 9.88 -11.85
C TYR A 49 3.59 10.47 -12.07
N ASN A 50 3.88 11.58 -11.38
CA ASN A 50 5.20 12.24 -11.44
C ASN A 50 6.02 12.04 -10.16
N TYR A 51 5.44 11.42 -9.14
CA TYR A 51 6.08 11.17 -7.85
C TYR A 51 5.49 9.92 -7.18
N VAL A 52 6.25 9.35 -6.24
CA VAL A 52 5.80 8.27 -5.37
C VAL A 52 5.82 8.73 -3.90
N PRO A 53 4.87 8.25 -3.06
CA PRO A 53 3.73 7.42 -3.42
C PRO A 53 2.69 8.16 -4.28
N TYR A 54 2.02 7.45 -5.18
CA TYR A 54 0.85 7.91 -5.89
C TYR A 54 -0.37 7.11 -5.43
N LEU A 55 -1.43 7.79 -5.01
CA LEU A 55 -2.58 7.15 -4.38
C LEU A 55 -3.85 7.42 -5.20
N VAL A 56 -4.55 6.33 -5.52
CA VAL A 56 -5.85 6.37 -6.19
C VAL A 56 -6.86 5.68 -5.28
N ILE A 57 -7.95 6.35 -4.94
CA ILE A 57 -9.07 5.75 -4.20
C ILE A 57 -10.33 5.87 -5.07
N ASN A 58 -10.97 4.73 -5.37
CA ASN A 58 -12.12 4.66 -6.28
C ASN A 58 -11.91 5.37 -7.62
N GLY A 59 -10.71 5.20 -8.21
CA GLY A 59 -10.37 5.80 -9.51
C GLY A 59 -9.95 7.27 -9.45
N GLU A 60 -10.03 7.93 -8.29
CA GLU A 60 -9.63 9.32 -8.14
C GLU A 60 -8.29 9.47 -7.41
N HIS A 61 -7.43 10.33 -7.94
CA HIS A 61 -6.15 10.66 -7.30
C HIS A 61 -6.38 11.42 -5.98
N ARG A 62 -5.67 11.01 -4.92
CA ARG A 62 -5.78 11.59 -3.57
C ARG A 62 -4.39 11.85 -2.99
N THR A 63 -4.22 12.97 -2.27
CA THR A 63 -2.97 13.21 -1.53
C THR A 63 -2.85 12.25 -0.34
N ARG A 64 -1.61 11.95 0.08
CA ARG A 64 -1.34 11.10 1.25
C ARG A 64 -1.84 11.69 2.58
N SER A 65 -1.85 13.02 2.71
CA SER A 65 -2.31 13.69 3.93
C SER A 65 -3.76 13.34 4.25
N ASN A 66 -4.06 13.13 5.54
CA ASN A 66 -5.40 12.82 6.05
C ASN A 66 -6.04 11.63 5.30
N PHE A 67 -5.24 10.61 4.98
CA PHE A 67 -5.68 9.41 4.24
C PHE A 67 -6.89 8.74 4.91
N MET A 68 -6.82 8.53 6.24
CA MET A 68 -7.91 7.89 6.98
C MET A 68 -9.21 8.70 6.86
N TYR A 69 -9.15 10.02 7.00
CA TYR A 69 -10.32 10.89 6.83
C TYR A 69 -10.94 10.76 5.43
N LYS A 70 -10.12 10.75 4.39
CA LYS A 70 -10.59 10.58 3.00
C LYS A 70 -11.24 9.22 2.78
N VAL A 71 -10.66 8.16 3.32
CA VAL A 71 -11.25 6.81 3.30
C VAL A 71 -12.58 6.80 4.04
N CYS A 72 -12.63 7.37 5.25
CA CYS A 72 -13.84 7.43 6.06
C CYS A 72 -14.99 8.17 5.38
N LYS A 73 -14.70 9.27 4.65
CA LYS A 73 -15.70 10.02 3.89
C LYS A 73 -16.31 9.27 2.71
N ILE A 74 -15.66 8.20 2.22
CA ILE A 74 -16.16 7.41 1.09
C ILE A 74 -17.23 6.42 1.54
N PHE A 75 -17.21 5.97 2.80
CA PHE A 75 -18.19 5.01 3.29
C PHE A 75 -19.57 5.64 3.41
N THR A 76 -20.57 4.96 2.84
CA THR A 76 -21.98 5.33 3.00
C THR A 76 -22.51 5.01 4.41
N VAL A 77 -22.01 3.94 5.02
CA VAL A 77 -22.25 3.57 6.42
C VAL A 77 -20.94 3.70 7.17
N THR A 78 -20.84 4.70 8.02
CA THR A 78 -19.61 5.06 8.74
C THR A 78 -19.15 3.92 9.66
N PRO A 79 -17.95 3.33 9.44
CA PRO A 79 -17.39 2.35 10.35
C PRO A 79 -17.07 2.97 11.72
N PRO A 80 -17.12 2.20 12.84
CA PRO A 80 -16.82 2.75 14.17
C PRO A 80 -15.49 3.51 14.28
N PRO A 81 -14.36 3.03 13.70
CA PRO A 81 -13.10 3.78 13.71
C PRO A 81 -13.16 5.15 13.01
N CYS A 82 -14.12 5.37 12.12
CA CYS A 82 -14.26 6.60 11.37
C CYS A 82 -15.04 7.69 12.10
N VAL A 83 -15.78 7.36 13.16
CA VAL A 83 -16.60 8.34 13.88
C VAL A 83 -15.74 9.43 14.52
N GLU A 84 -14.64 9.04 15.17
CA GLU A 84 -13.72 9.99 15.81
C GLU A 84 -12.89 10.76 14.79
N VAL A 85 -12.43 10.08 13.74
CA VAL A 85 -11.63 10.68 12.66
C VAL A 85 -12.40 11.79 11.93
N LEU A 86 -13.69 11.60 11.70
CA LEU A 86 -14.53 12.61 11.03
C LEU A 86 -14.76 13.82 11.94
N LYS A 87 -15.02 13.61 13.24
CA LYS A 87 -15.21 14.69 14.22
C LYS A 87 -13.95 15.54 14.38
N SER A 88 -12.79 14.91 14.53
CA SER A 88 -11.53 15.63 14.79
C SER A 88 -11.13 16.57 13.64
N GLU A 89 -11.47 16.25 12.39
CA GLU A 89 -11.12 17.08 11.23
C GLU A 89 -12.15 18.19 10.99
N GLU A 90 -13.38 18.05 11.49
CA GLU A 90 -14.41 19.10 11.45
C GLU A 90 -14.15 20.18 12.49
N ASP A 91 -13.62 19.82 13.67
CA ASP A 91 -13.28 20.76 14.74
C ASP A 91 -12.00 21.58 14.49
N ASN A 92 -11.14 21.13 13.56
CA ASN A 92 -9.88 21.80 13.18
C ASN A 92 -10.03 22.74 11.96
N LYS A 93 -11.26 23.02 11.53
CA LYS A 93 -11.58 23.87 10.38
C LYS A 93 -12.17 25.21 10.82
#